data_AF-A0A2D5BC58-F1
#
_entry.id   AF-A0A2D5BC58-F1
#
_cell.length_a   1.000
_cell.length_b   1.000
_cell.length_c   1.000
_cell.angle_alpha   90.00
_cell.angle_beta   90.00
_cell.angle_gamma   90.00
#
_symmetry.space_group_name_H-M   'P 1'
#
loop_
_entity.id
_entity.type
_entity.pdbx_description
1 polymer ?
#
loop_
_entity_poly.entity_id
_entity_poly.type
_entity_poly.pdbx_seq_one_letter_code
_entity_poly.pdbx_strand_id
1 'polypeptide(L)'
;MKTINKILLSASLAAFALVSCDPDPEPPTPTLPVASFTWSFAVDSVGTTDSNTVDLVSTATGSPFLYEWSASNGSTISGETASIFFQDAGTYTITHTVFNAAGQASDSTQITISSTSSTLPCTGAVQSLTDCSSKTWKLAFADSALWVGPTDGSATWWQIGVSGIQGRSCLWNDEWIFDINGSMEYKTNGDVWSEGYVDPNPEVCFNDADVPSATQAWLSGNHSFQVIEPVAPGQRTKLKVLGNGAFMGLCKVINGSEVPGGPPASSVTYDIRNIVQVGTKRYLELEINYGVGIWRFVFESED
;
A
#
# COMPACT_ATOMS: atom_id res chain seq x y z
N MET A 1 88.80 47.68 -40.60
CA MET A 1 87.75 48.61 -40.10
C MET A 1 86.54 47.79 -39.69
N LYS A 2 86.31 47.64 -38.38
CA LYS A 2 85.03 47.39 -37.66
C LYS A 2 85.32 46.70 -36.31
N THR A 3 85.41 47.59 -35.34
CA THR A 3 85.16 47.58 -33.90
C THR A 3 84.73 46.31 -33.14
N ILE A 4 85.35 46.23 -31.95
CA ILE A 4 85.17 45.37 -30.76
C ILE A 4 83.74 45.40 -30.19
N ASN A 5 83.27 44.29 -29.62
CA ASN A 5 82.67 44.31 -28.27
C ASN A 5 82.61 42.93 -27.56
N LYS A 6 83.10 42.92 -26.32
CA LYS A 6 82.98 41.84 -25.34
C LYS A 6 81.57 41.89 -24.74
N ILE A 7 80.87 40.77 -24.65
CA ILE A 7 79.62 40.64 -23.89
C ILE A 7 79.81 39.53 -22.87
N LEU A 8 79.89 39.92 -21.59
CA LEU A 8 79.72 39.03 -20.45
C LEU A 8 78.24 38.62 -20.38
N LEU A 9 77.97 37.32 -20.27
CA LEU A 9 76.63 36.81 -20.00
C LEU A 9 76.56 36.42 -18.51
N SER A 10 75.87 37.25 -17.73
CA SER A 10 75.54 37.04 -16.32
C SER A 10 74.38 36.05 -16.19
N ALA A 11 74.57 34.97 -15.44
CA ALA A 11 73.52 34.01 -15.09
C ALA A 11 72.65 34.58 -13.95
N SER A 12 71.38 34.87 -14.25
CA SER A 12 70.37 35.26 -13.25
C SER A 12 69.55 34.04 -12.83
N LEU A 13 69.68 33.64 -11.57
CA LEU A 13 68.91 32.58 -10.94
C LEU A 13 67.59 33.18 -10.41
N ALA A 14 66.47 32.88 -11.08
CA ALA A 14 65.14 33.28 -10.62
C ALA A 14 64.63 32.26 -9.59
N ALA A 15 64.58 32.67 -8.32
CA ALA A 15 63.94 31.90 -7.25
C ALA A 15 62.42 32.07 -7.35
N PHE A 16 61.71 31.04 -7.81
CA PHE A 16 60.26 30.94 -7.68
C PHE A 16 59.92 30.62 -6.22
N ALA A 17 59.39 31.60 -5.50
CA ALA A 17 58.77 31.38 -4.20
C ALA A 17 57.47 30.59 -4.41
N LEU A 18 57.46 29.33 -3.99
CA LEU A 18 56.23 28.56 -3.81
C LEU A 18 55.47 29.20 -2.64
N VAL A 19 54.49 30.05 -2.97
CA VAL A 19 53.49 30.48 -2.00
C VAL A 19 52.68 29.23 -1.67
N SER A 20 52.99 28.60 -0.54
CA SER A 20 52.10 27.62 0.07
C SER A 20 50.81 28.37 0.39
N CYS A 21 49.69 27.99 -0.23
CA CYS A 21 48.39 28.32 0.32
C CYS A 21 48.36 27.78 1.76
N ASP A 22 47.94 28.58 2.72
CA ASP A 22 47.51 28.04 4.01
C ASP A 22 46.42 26.99 3.70
N PRO A 23 46.44 25.83 4.37
CA PRO A 23 45.32 24.89 4.26
C PRO A 23 44.05 25.65 4.64
N ASP A 24 43.05 25.61 3.76
CA ASP A 24 41.74 26.17 4.04
C ASP A 24 41.28 25.64 5.41
N PRO A 25 40.73 26.49 6.30
CA PRO A 25 40.25 26.02 7.59
C PRO A 25 39.27 24.88 7.36
N GLU A 26 39.52 23.74 8.01
CA GLU A 26 38.68 22.56 7.85
C GLU A 26 37.23 22.95 8.18
N PRO A 27 36.26 22.64 7.30
CA PRO A 27 34.86 22.97 7.57
C PRO A 27 34.44 22.35 8.91
N PRO A 28 33.57 23.03 9.68
CA PRO A 28 33.13 22.51 10.97
C PRO A 28 32.54 21.11 10.78
N THR A 29 33.01 20.15 11.58
CA THR A 29 32.49 18.78 11.55
C THR A 29 30.99 18.81 11.83
N PRO A 30 30.15 18.19 10.99
CA PRO A 30 28.72 18.21 11.21
C PRO A 30 28.39 17.50 12.54
N THR A 31 27.48 18.08 13.32
CA THR A 31 27.01 17.49 14.60
C THR A 31 25.75 16.67 14.36
N LEU A 32 25.54 15.62 15.16
CA LEU A 32 24.31 14.82 15.13
C LEU A 32 23.06 15.70 15.31
N PRO A 33 21.92 15.32 14.72
CA PRO A 33 20.67 16.04 14.94
C PRO A 33 20.17 15.77 16.36
N VAL A 34 19.26 16.62 16.85
CA VAL A 34 18.50 16.34 18.08
C VAL A 34 17.07 16.05 17.66
N ALA A 35 16.64 14.82 17.87
CA ALA A 35 15.26 14.41 17.64
C ALA A 35 14.36 14.95 18.77
N SER A 36 13.25 15.57 18.38
CA SER A 36 12.18 15.96 19.29
C SER A 36 10.92 16.18 18.46
N PHE A 37 9.75 16.08 19.11
CA PHE A 37 8.47 16.31 18.46
C PHE A 37 7.38 16.71 19.45
N THR A 38 6.28 17.20 18.91
CA THR A 38 5.02 17.39 19.63
C THR A 38 3.94 16.53 19.01
N TRP A 39 2.92 16.20 19.79
CA TRP A 39 1.77 15.45 19.32
C TRP A 39 0.46 16.02 19.87
N SER A 40 -0.63 15.78 19.15
CA SER A 40 -1.99 16.05 19.57
C SER A 40 -2.95 15.03 18.96
N PHE A 41 -4.12 14.85 19.58
CA PHE A 41 -5.21 14.17 18.88
C PHE A 41 -5.71 15.06 17.74
N ALA A 42 -6.05 14.43 16.61
CA ALA A 42 -6.58 15.14 15.45
C ALA A 42 -7.94 15.76 15.79
N VAL A 43 -8.27 16.80 15.04
CA VAL A 43 -9.56 17.49 15.16
C VAL A 43 -10.21 17.50 13.78
N ASP A 44 -11.46 17.03 13.72
CA ASP A 44 -12.21 16.98 12.48
C ASP A 44 -12.63 18.38 11.98
N SER A 45 -13.25 18.44 10.79
CA SER A 45 -13.68 19.69 10.18
C SER A 45 -14.75 20.46 10.96
N VAL A 46 -15.41 19.83 11.95
CA VAL A 46 -16.43 20.44 12.80
C VAL A 46 -15.93 20.74 14.22
N GLY A 47 -14.63 20.53 14.49
CA GLY A 47 -14.01 20.84 15.77
C GLY A 47 -14.10 19.72 16.82
N THR A 48 -14.52 18.52 16.44
CA THR A 48 -14.57 17.37 17.34
C THR A 48 -13.22 16.68 17.35
N THR A 49 -12.72 16.34 18.54
CA THR A 49 -11.48 15.57 18.69
C THR A 49 -11.70 14.12 18.25
N ASP A 50 -10.88 13.66 17.30
CA ASP A 50 -10.71 12.24 16.99
C ASP A 50 -9.63 11.67 17.91
N SER A 51 -10.06 10.96 18.96
CA SER A 51 -9.17 10.35 19.95
C SER A 51 -8.38 9.13 19.44
N ASN A 52 -8.63 8.70 18.20
CA ASN A 52 -7.99 7.55 17.58
C ASN A 52 -6.97 7.95 16.51
N THR A 53 -6.92 9.23 16.13
CA THR A 53 -5.91 9.77 15.21
C THR A 53 -4.96 10.71 15.93
N VAL A 54 -3.67 10.48 15.79
CA VAL A 54 -2.60 11.28 16.41
C VAL A 54 -1.85 12.04 15.32
N ASP A 55 -1.86 13.36 15.43
CA ASP A 55 -1.05 14.26 14.61
C ASP A 55 0.29 14.52 15.28
N LEU A 56 1.35 14.46 14.48
CA LEU A 56 2.75 14.53 14.89
C LEU A 56 3.44 15.67 14.14
N VAL A 57 4.21 16.47 14.86
CA VAL A 57 4.98 17.58 14.29
C VAL A 57 6.41 17.53 14.81
N SER A 58 7.37 17.42 13.89
CA SER A 58 8.78 17.47 14.22
C SER A 58 9.18 18.82 14.78
N THR A 59 9.94 18.82 15.88
CA THR A 59 10.61 20.00 16.43
C THR A 59 12.12 19.83 16.46
N ALA A 60 12.63 18.86 15.69
CA ALA A 60 14.02 18.45 15.69
C ALA A 60 14.96 19.59 15.25
N THR A 61 16.18 19.57 15.77
CA THR A 61 17.22 20.56 15.44
C THR A 61 18.45 19.88 14.83
N GLY A 62 19.39 20.68 14.29
CA GLY A 62 20.59 20.16 13.64
C GLY A 62 20.43 19.88 12.14
N SER A 63 19.54 20.63 11.46
CA SER A 63 19.33 20.59 10.00
C SER A 63 19.07 19.18 9.42
N PRO A 64 18.07 18.45 9.92
CA PRO A 64 17.69 17.17 9.34
C PRO A 64 17.15 17.33 7.91
N PHE A 65 17.37 16.31 7.07
CA PHE A 65 16.87 16.24 5.70
C PHE A 65 15.87 15.09 5.48
N LEU A 66 15.76 14.16 6.44
CA LEU A 66 14.83 13.04 6.41
C LEU A 66 14.22 12.86 7.80
N TYR A 67 12.92 12.58 7.81
CA TYR A 67 12.08 12.45 8.99
C TYR A 67 11.26 11.18 8.82
N GLU A 68 11.38 10.27 9.78
CA GLU A 68 10.70 8.98 9.78
C GLU A 68 9.95 8.80 11.11
N TRP A 69 8.70 8.40 11.01
CA TRP A 69 7.83 8.08 12.13
C TRP A 69 7.55 6.59 12.09
N SER A 70 7.68 5.91 13.22
CA SER A 70 7.21 4.54 13.39
C SER A 70 6.37 4.42 14.65
N ALA A 71 5.35 3.57 14.63
CA ALA A 71 4.51 3.29 15.78
C ALA A 71 4.45 1.79 16.05
N SER A 72 4.19 1.40 17.30
CA SER A 72 4.11 -0.01 17.71
C SER A 72 2.96 -0.80 17.09
N ASN A 73 2.01 -0.13 16.40
CA ASN A 73 1.01 -0.79 15.55
C ASN A 73 1.54 -1.16 14.15
N GLY A 74 2.81 -0.88 13.86
CA GLY A 74 3.46 -1.15 12.58
C GLY A 74 3.38 -0.02 11.56
N SER A 75 2.73 1.10 11.88
CA SER A 75 2.65 2.27 10.98
C SER A 75 4.03 2.88 10.79
N THR A 76 4.34 3.24 9.54
CA THR A 76 5.54 4.00 9.18
C THR A 76 5.18 5.14 8.24
N ILE A 77 5.60 6.36 8.55
CA ILE A 77 5.30 7.55 7.74
C ILE A 77 6.57 8.40 7.63
N SER A 78 6.79 9.04 6.48
CA SER A 78 7.88 10.01 6.30
C SER A 78 7.34 11.43 6.16
N GLY A 79 8.11 12.40 6.62
CA GLY A 79 7.78 13.84 6.51
C GLY A 79 7.94 14.58 7.83
N GLU A 80 8.02 15.90 7.77
CA GLU A 80 8.13 16.76 8.98
C GLU A 80 6.89 16.67 9.87
N THR A 81 5.75 16.33 9.28
CA THR A 81 4.49 16.05 9.96
C THR A 81 3.97 14.67 9.57
N ALA A 82 3.24 14.02 10.47
CA ALA A 82 2.58 12.75 10.21
C ALA A 82 1.25 12.68 10.95
N SER A 83 0.35 11.82 10.46
CA SER A 83 -0.91 11.51 11.13
C SER A 83 -1.09 10.00 11.16
N ILE A 84 -1.27 9.42 12.35
CA ILE A 84 -1.35 7.97 12.56
C ILE A 84 -2.68 7.62 13.23
N PHE A 85 -3.44 6.73 12.60
CA PHE A 85 -4.65 6.17 13.17
C PHE A 85 -4.37 4.89 13.96
N PHE A 86 -5.00 4.79 15.13
CA PHE A 86 -4.96 3.64 16.02
C PHE A 86 -6.39 3.14 16.24
N GLN A 87 -6.72 2.02 15.61
CA GLN A 87 -8.07 1.48 15.68
C GLN A 87 -8.41 1.00 17.10
N ASP A 88 -7.51 0.26 17.74
CA ASP A 88 -7.77 -0.38 19.02
C ASP A 88 -7.39 0.50 20.22
N ALA A 89 -8.12 0.35 21.33
CA ALA A 89 -7.70 0.90 22.60
C ALA A 89 -6.39 0.24 23.06
N GLY A 90 -5.46 1.05 23.55
CA GLY A 90 -4.16 0.54 23.97
C GLY A 90 -3.13 1.63 24.19
N THR A 91 -1.95 1.24 24.65
CA THR A 91 -0.79 2.13 24.75
C THR A 91 0.16 1.82 23.62
N TYR A 92 0.45 2.83 22.81
CA TYR A 92 1.33 2.74 21.64
C TYR A 92 2.58 3.56 21.86
N THR A 93 3.72 3.03 21.42
CA THR A 93 4.98 3.77 21.37
C THR A 93 5.14 4.37 19.99
N ILE A 94 5.31 5.69 19.90
CA ILE A 94 5.69 6.40 18.68
C ILE A 94 7.17 6.75 18.77
N THR A 95 7.91 6.49 17.71
CA THR A 95 9.33 6.82 17.55
C THR A 95 9.52 7.71 16.34
N HIS A 96 10.16 8.85 16.56
CA HIS A 96 10.54 9.81 15.53
C HIS A 96 12.04 9.72 15.32
N THR A 97 12.48 9.41 14.10
CA THR A 97 13.89 9.32 13.72
C THR A 97 14.19 10.36 12.66
N VAL A 98 15.24 11.14 12.88
CA VAL A 98 15.68 12.19 11.96
C VAL A 98 17.13 11.96 11.53
N PHE A 99 17.44 12.33 10.30
CA PHE A 99 18.76 12.13 9.70
C PHE A 99 19.33 13.45 9.20
N ASN A 100 20.62 13.67 9.44
CA ASN A 100 21.40 14.76 8.86
C ASN A 100 22.76 14.22 8.36
N ALA A 101 23.66 15.11 7.90
CA ALA A 101 24.96 14.73 7.37
C ALA A 101 25.90 14.03 8.39
N ALA A 102 25.65 14.19 9.69
CA ALA A 102 26.44 13.56 10.75
C ALA A 102 25.92 12.18 11.19
N GLY A 103 24.68 11.83 10.83
CA GLY A 103 24.05 10.58 11.23
C GLY A 103 22.57 10.76 11.58
N GLN A 104 22.09 9.96 12.54
CA GLN A 104 20.68 9.94 12.94
C GLN A 104 20.51 10.09 14.45
N ALA A 105 19.34 10.59 14.86
CA ALA A 105 18.88 10.58 16.25
C ALA A 105 17.41 10.21 16.30
N SER A 106 16.97 9.67 17.44
CA SER A 106 15.56 9.29 17.64
C SER A 106 15.05 9.79 18.99
N ASP A 107 13.75 10.10 19.03
CA ASP A 107 13.00 10.40 20.24
C ASP A 107 11.70 9.58 20.24
N SER A 108 11.20 9.21 21.41
CA SER A 108 10.05 8.33 21.55
C SER A 108 9.11 8.76 22.67
N THR A 109 7.80 8.59 22.45
CA THR A 109 6.79 8.79 23.49
C THR A 109 5.78 7.65 23.49
N GLN A 110 5.12 7.44 24.62
CA GLN A 110 3.94 6.58 24.72
C GLN A 110 2.67 7.43 24.64
N ILE A 111 1.67 6.94 23.90
CA ILE A 111 0.34 7.55 23.78
C ILE A 111 -0.69 6.48 24.11
N THR A 112 -1.71 6.85 24.88
CA THR A 112 -2.81 5.96 25.23
C THR A 112 -4.06 6.32 24.44
N ILE A 113 -4.59 5.34 23.73
CA ILE A 113 -5.87 5.39 23.02
C ILE A 113 -6.91 4.77 23.94
N SER A 114 -7.90 5.56 24.35
CA SER A 114 -8.83 5.18 25.41
C SER A 114 -9.95 4.23 24.97
N SER A 115 -10.26 4.20 23.67
CA SER A 115 -11.39 3.47 23.11
C SER A 115 -11.07 2.94 21.73
N THR A 116 -11.60 1.77 21.41
CA THR A 116 -11.53 1.21 20.06
C THR A 116 -12.49 1.97 19.15
N SER A 117 -12.01 2.46 18.01
CA SER A 117 -12.84 3.03 16.96
C SER A 117 -13.57 1.93 16.21
N SER A 118 -14.88 2.11 15.98
CA SER A 118 -15.69 1.23 15.14
C SER A 118 -15.62 1.58 13.66
N THR A 119 -14.89 2.64 13.27
CA THR A 119 -14.76 3.09 11.87
C THR A 119 -13.32 3.40 11.54
N LEU A 120 -12.91 3.04 10.32
CA LEU A 120 -11.64 3.42 9.73
C LEU A 120 -11.67 4.90 9.27
N PRO A 121 -10.51 5.57 9.18
CA PRO A 121 -10.44 6.91 8.62
C PRO A 121 -10.92 6.91 7.17
N CYS A 122 -11.81 7.84 6.83
CA CYS A 122 -12.23 8.00 5.44
C CYS A 122 -11.20 8.78 4.62
N THR A 123 -10.13 8.10 4.24
CA THR A 123 -9.08 8.65 3.37
C THR A 123 -8.55 7.58 2.42
N GLY A 124 -7.87 8.01 1.35
CA GLY A 124 -7.13 7.13 0.43
C GLY A 124 -7.97 5.97 -0.14
N ALA A 125 -7.41 4.76 -0.08
CA ALA A 125 -8.08 3.57 -0.60
C ALA A 125 -9.31 3.18 0.23
N VAL A 126 -9.32 3.43 1.55
CA VAL A 126 -10.50 3.17 2.40
C VAL A 126 -11.67 4.02 1.92
N GLN A 127 -11.48 5.33 1.75
CA GLN A 127 -12.50 6.22 1.19
C GLN A 127 -13.00 5.74 -0.17
N SER A 128 -12.07 5.30 -1.02
CA SER A 128 -12.41 4.86 -2.37
C SER A 128 -13.23 3.57 -2.36
N LEU A 129 -12.89 2.62 -1.47
CA LEU A 129 -13.54 1.31 -1.31
C LEU A 129 -14.91 1.38 -0.63
N THR A 130 -15.13 2.31 0.30
CA THR A 130 -16.33 2.35 1.16
C THR A 130 -17.21 3.58 0.96
N ASP A 131 -16.70 4.60 0.27
CA ASP A 131 -17.35 5.92 0.18
C ASP A 131 -17.70 6.54 1.54
N CYS A 132 -16.79 6.39 2.50
CA CYS A 132 -16.96 6.80 3.90
C CYS A 132 -18.14 6.14 4.64
N SER A 133 -18.79 5.15 4.04
CA SER A 133 -19.96 4.47 4.58
C SER A 133 -19.94 3.01 4.16
N SER A 134 -20.69 2.64 3.13
CA SER A 134 -20.63 1.32 2.53
C SER A 134 -20.67 1.44 1.00
N LYS A 135 -19.97 0.55 0.31
CA LYS A 135 -20.03 0.48 -1.15
C LYS A 135 -19.90 -0.96 -1.64
N THR A 136 -20.78 -1.29 -2.57
CA THR A 136 -20.86 -2.58 -3.25
C THR A 136 -20.01 -2.57 -4.51
N TRP A 137 -19.27 -3.66 -4.72
CA TRP A 137 -18.42 -3.90 -5.88
C TRP A 137 -18.82 -5.21 -6.55
N LYS A 138 -18.80 -5.21 -7.88
CA LYS A 138 -19.06 -6.39 -8.70
C LYS A 138 -17.99 -6.49 -9.75
N LEU A 139 -17.72 -7.68 -10.26
CA LEU A 139 -16.81 -7.79 -11.38
C LEU A 139 -17.37 -6.97 -12.55
N ALA A 140 -16.52 -6.17 -13.18
CA ALA A 140 -16.94 -5.24 -14.23
C ALA A 140 -17.35 -6.00 -15.48
N PHE A 141 -18.48 -5.64 -16.09
CA PHE A 141 -18.90 -6.24 -17.36
C PHE A 141 -18.03 -5.74 -18.52
N ALA A 142 -16.80 -6.26 -18.62
CA ALA A 142 -15.81 -5.87 -19.62
C ALA A 142 -14.98 -7.08 -20.05
N ASP A 143 -14.56 -7.08 -21.33
CA ASP A 143 -13.47 -7.93 -21.76
C ASP A 143 -12.26 -7.66 -20.86
N SER A 144 -11.50 -8.69 -20.51
CA SER A 144 -10.36 -8.65 -19.58
C SER A 144 -10.65 -8.40 -18.10
N ALA A 145 -11.92 -8.33 -17.67
CA ALA A 145 -12.24 -8.22 -16.25
C ALA A 145 -11.70 -9.38 -15.39
N LEU A 146 -11.45 -10.53 -16.01
CA LEU A 146 -10.54 -11.56 -15.51
C LEU A 146 -9.39 -11.71 -16.51
N TRP A 147 -8.15 -11.64 -16.04
CA TRP A 147 -6.96 -11.73 -16.89
C TRP A 147 -5.84 -12.48 -16.18
N VAL A 148 -5.10 -13.31 -16.90
CA VAL A 148 -3.93 -14.03 -16.39
C VAL A 148 -2.75 -13.96 -17.34
N GLY A 149 -1.55 -13.81 -16.77
CA GLY A 149 -0.30 -13.73 -17.52
C GLY A 149 0.94 -14.03 -16.67
N PRO A 150 2.15 -13.90 -17.27
CA PRO A 150 3.41 -14.11 -16.57
C PRO A 150 3.61 -13.09 -15.46
N THR A 151 4.47 -13.40 -14.49
CA THR A 151 4.70 -12.58 -13.28
C THR A 151 5.16 -11.14 -13.55
N ASP A 152 5.76 -10.88 -14.71
CA ASP A 152 6.16 -9.54 -15.16
C ASP A 152 5.05 -8.78 -15.90
N GLY A 153 3.91 -9.42 -16.14
CA GLY A 153 2.77 -8.86 -16.85
C GLY A 153 3.03 -8.57 -18.33
N SER A 154 4.06 -9.18 -18.93
CA SER A 154 4.52 -8.88 -20.30
C SER A 154 3.65 -9.43 -21.42
N ALA A 155 2.79 -10.42 -21.14
CA ALA A 155 1.97 -11.08 -22.13
C ALA A 155 0.62 -11.51 -21.54
N THR A 156 -0.39 -11.71 -22.40
CA THR A 156 -1.67 -12.29 -22.00
C THR A 156 -1.63 -13.79 -22.27
N TRP A 157 -1.79 -14.61 -21.24
CA TRP A 157 -2.00 -16.05 -21.41
C TRP A 157 -3.47 -16.35 -21.67
N TRP A 158 -4.35 -15.71 -20.90
CA TRP A 158 -5.79 -15.81 -21.10
C TRP A 158 -6.48 -14.56 -20.51
N GLN A 159 -7.64 -14.21 -21.07
CA GLN A 159 -8.52 -13.19 -20.53
C GLN A 159 -9.98 -13.54 -20.84
N ILE A 160 -10.89 -13.12 -19.98
CA ILE A 160 -12.33 -13.28 -20.24
C ILE A 160 -12.73 -12.44 -21.45
N GLY A 161 -13.59 -13.01 -22.28
CA GLY A 161 -14.30 -12.28 -23.33
C GLY A 161 -15.81 -12.49 -23.20
N VAL A 162 -16.58 -11.80 -24.04
CA VAL A 162 -18.05 -11.79 -24.02
C VAL A 162 -18.71 -13.17 -23.87
N SER A 163 -18.23 -14.20 -24.57
CA SER A 163 -18.79 -15.56 -24.47
C SER A 163 -18.53 -16.21 -23.11
N GLY A 164 -17.36 -15.94 -22.52
CA GLY A 164 -17.04 -16.42 -21.18
C GLY A 164 -17.87 -15.71 -20.12
N ILE A 165 -18.14 -14.41 -20.30
CA ILE A 165 -19.02 -13.65 -19.41
C ILE A 165 -20.44 -14.27 -19.41
N GLN A 166 -20.99 -14.54 -20.58
CA GLN A 166 -22.31 -15.18 -20.73
C GLN A 166 -22.36 -16.61 -20.18
N GLY A 167 -21.28 -17.38 -20.34
CA GLY A 167 -21.18 -18.74 -19.82
C GLY A 167 -21.07 -18.83 -18.30
N ARG A 168 -20.67 -17.74 -17.63
CA ARG A 168 -20.37 -17.65 -16.19
C ARG A 168 -21.25 -16.62 -15.50
N SER A 169 -22.53 -16.57 -15.85
CA SER A 169 -23.44 -15.48 -15.43
C SER A 169 -23.50 -15.28 -13.91
N CYS A 170 -23.43 -16.38 -13.14
CA CYS A 170 -23.42 -16.40 -11.67
C CYS A 170 -22.17 -15.75 -11.04
N LEU A 171 -21.10 -15.47 -11.80
CA LEU A 171 -19.94 -14.76 -11.28
C LEU A 171 -20.11 -13.23 -11.35
N TRP A 172 -21.04 -12.75 -12.20
CA TRP A 172 -21.21 -11.31 -12.47
C TRP A 172 -22.31 -10.66 -11.63
N ASN A 173 -23.16 -11.45 -10.99
CA ASN A 173 -24.07 -10.99 -9.94
C ASN A 173 -23.42 -11.02 -8.55
N ASP A 174 -22.25 -11.63 -8.37
CA ASP A 174 -21.55 -11.63 -7.09
C ASP A 174 -21.19 -10.21 -6.61
N GLU A 175 -21.35 -9.97 -5.32
CA GLU A 175 -21.16 -8.68 -4.67
C GLU A 175 -20.13 -8.74 -3.55
N TRP A 176 -19.21 -7.79 -3.54
CA TRP A 176 -18.30 -7.51 -2.44
C TRP A 176 -18.64 -6.15 -1.83
N ILE A 177 -19.13 -6.15 -0.61
CA ILE A 177 -19.66 -4.97 0.06
C ILE A 177 -18.68 -4.56 1.15
N PHE A 178 -18.00 -3.44 0.94
CA PHE A 178 -17.03 -2.89 1.89
C PHE A 178 -17.69 -1.83 2.76
N ASP A 179 -17.56 -1.95 4.08
CA ASP A 179 -18.05 -0.96 5.03
C ASP A 179 -16.88 -0.23 5.72
N ILE A 180 -17.09 1.04 6.03
CA ILE A 180 -16.10 1.90 6.70
C ILE A 180 -15.67 1.34 8.06
N ASN A 181 -16.43 0.43 8.66
CA ASN A 181 -16.04 -0.29 9.88
C ASN A 181 -14.93 -1.35 9.68
N GLY A 182 -14.47 -1.58 8.45
CA GLY A 182 -13.45 -2.59 8.13
C GLY A 182 -14.02 -3.97 7.81
N SER A 183 -15.34 -4.14 7.74
CA SER A 183 -15.99 -5.38 7.31
C SER A 183 -16.10 -5.46 5.78
N MET A 184 -16.12 -6.70 5.29
CA MET A 184 -16.40 -7.03 3.90
C MET A 184 -17.45 -8.15 3.90
N GLU A 185 -18.62 -7.92 3.32
CA GLU A 185 -19.59 -8.97 3.05
C GLU A 185 -19.40 -9.45 1.60
N TYR A 186 -19.30 -10.76 1.40
CA TYR A 186 -19.36 -11.36 0.08
C TYR A 186 -20.74 -11.99 -0.12
N LYS A 187 -21.39 -11.74 -1.26
CA LYS A 187 -22.66 -12.36 -1.64
C LYS A 187 -22.54 -13.00 -3.00
N THR A 188 -22.87 -14.29 -3.03
CA THR A 188 -23.08 -15.10 -4.24
C THR A 188 -24.42 -14.82 -4.92
N ASN A 189 -25.35 -14.17 -4.21
CA ASN A 189 -26.72 -13.98 -4.66
C ASN A 189 -27.47 -15.30 -5.03
N GLY A 190 -27.03 -16.41 -4.44
CA GLY A 190 -27.69 -17.71 -4.47
C GLY A 190 -27.12 -18.71 -5.50
N ASP A 191 -26.16 -18.29 -6.31
CA ASP A 191 -25.44 -19.17 -7.22
C ASP A 191 -23.93 -18.88 -7.28
N VAL A 192 -23.15 -19.89 -7.69
CA VAL A 192 -21.68 -19.79 -7.76
C VAL A 192 -21.18 -20.50 -9.02
N TRP A 193 -20.14 -19.94 -9.64
CA TRP A 193 -19.48 -20.57 -10.79
C TRP A 193 -18.50 -21.65 -10.31
N SER A 194 -18.75 -22.94 -10.59
CA SER A 194 -17.84 -24.03 -10.22
C SER A 194 -16.81 -24.32 -11.32
N GLU A 195 -15.59 -23.74 -11.24
CA GLU A 195 -14.46 -23.98 -12.19
C GLU A 195 -13.20 -24.51 -11.45
N GLY A 196 -13.33 -25.68 -10.86
CA GLY A 196 -12.26 -26.42 -10.19
C GLY A 196 -12.12 -26.08 -8.72
N TYR A 197 -12.94 -25.17 -8.20
CA TYR A 197 -12.80 -24.64 -6.85
C TYR A 197 -14.06 -24.71 -6.00
N VAL A 198 -15.22 -24.98 -6.56
CA VAL A 198 -16.37 -25.41 -5.75
C VAL A 198 -16.69 -26.83 -6.15
N ASP A 199 -16.85 -27.72 -5.17
CA ASP A 199 -17.35 -29.07 -5.43
C ASP A 199 -18.88 -29.04 -5.48
N PRO A 200 -19.56 -29.94 -6.21
CA PRO A 200 -18.98 -30.66 -7.35
C PRO A 200 -18.48 -29.66 -8.41
N ASN A 201 -17.51 -30.06 -9.24
CA ASN A 201 -16.91 -29.20 -10.27
C ASN A 201 -17.42 -29.47 -11.71
N PRO A 202 -18.69 -29.29 -12.05
CA PRO A 202 -19.09 -29.06 -13.42
C PRO A 202 -18.83 -27.58 -13.75
N GLU A 203 -18.17 -27.28 -14.87
CA GLU A 203 -17.95 -25.92 -15.39
C GLU A 203 -19.29 -25.22 -15.75
N VAL A 204 -20.10 -24.93 -14.74
CA VAL A 204 -21.47 -24.39 -14.80
C VAL A 204 -21.76 -23.58 -13.54
N CYS A 205 -22.86 -22.82 -13.55
CA CYS A 205 -23.40 -22.21 -12.34
C CYS A 205 -24.10 -23.26 -11.47
N PHE A 206 -23.78 -23.26 -10.18
CA PHE A 206 -24.34 -24.12 -9.15
C PHE A 206 -25.18 -23.30 -8.17
N ASN A 207 -26.28 -23.86 -7.67
CA ASN A 207 -27.00 -23.24 -6.57
C ASN A 207 -26.17 -23.41 -5.29
N ASP A 208 -26.07 -22.36 -4.48
CA ASP A 208 -25.37 -22.41 -3.19
C ASP A 208 -25.82 -23.57 -2.30
N ALA A 209 -27.11 -23.91 -2.34
CA ALA A 209 -27.68 -24.99 -1.54
C ALA A 209 -27.12 -26.37 -1.89
N ASP A 210 -26.57 -26.53 -3.09
CA ASP A 210 -26.04 -27.80 -3.61
C ASP A 210 -24.52 -27.94 -3.40
N VAL A 211 -23.87 -26.91 -2.86
CA VAL A 211 -22.43 -26.89 -2.60
C VAL A 211 -22.09 -27.66 -1.29
N PRO A 212 -21.20 -28.68 -1.33
CA PRO A 212 -20.77 -29.45 -0.18
C PRO A 212 -20.00 -28.64 0.86
N SER A 213 -20.06 -29.10 2.11
CA SER A 213 -19.48 -28.42 3.27
C SER A 213 -17.98 -28.08 3.17
N ALA A 214 -17.20 -28.85 2.41
CA ALA A 214 -15.76 -28.61 2.26
C ALA A 214 -15.43 -27.27 1.57
N THR A 215 -16.33 -26.76 0.72
CA THR A 215 -16.14 -25.54 -0.07
C THR A 215 -17.14 -24.42 0.28
N GLN A 216 -18.02 -24.64 1.27
CA GLN A 216 -19.02 -23.66 1.70
C GLN A 216 -18.43 -22.33 2.18
N ALA A 217 -17.18 -22.30 2.64
CA ALA A 217 -16.54 -21.05 3.05
C ALA A 217 -16.30 -20.08 1.88
N TRP A 218 -16.38 -20.54 0.63
CA TRP A 218 -16.27 -19.71 -0.56
C TRP A 218 -17.63 -19.18 -1.06
N LEU A 219 -18.72 -19.46 -0.36
CA LEU A 219 -20.02 -18.87 -0.63
C LEU A 219 -20.20 -17.56 0.13
N SER A 220 -21.44 -17.03 0.12
CA SER A 220 -21.81 -15.84 0.88
C SER A 220 -21.29 -15.88 2.32
N GLY A 221 -20.64 -14.80 2.76
CA GLY A 221 -19.93 -14.78 4.02
C GLY A 221 -19.56 -13.38 4.50
N ASN A 222 -19.38 -13.25 5.82
CA ASN A 222 -18.88 -12.04 6.44
C ASN A 222 -17.38 -12.18 6.70
N HIS A 223 -16.65 -11.18 6.28
CA HIS A 223 -15.20 -11.08 6.30
C HIS A 223 -14.79 -9.68 6.77
N SER A 224 -13.49 -9.42 6.78
CA SER A 224 -12.95 -8.08 7.01
C SER A 224 -11.91 -7.73 5.96
N PHE A 225 -11.53 -6.46 5.92
CA PHE A 225 -10.46 -6.00 5.06
C PHE A 225 -9.51 -5.06 5.79
N GLN A 226 -8.31 -4.94 5.23
CA GLN A 226 -7.27 -4.02 5.65
C GLN A 226 -6.65 -3.40 4.41
N VAL A 227 -6.45 -2.09 4.46
CA VAL A 227 -5.61 -1.37 3.50
C VAL A 227 -4.20 -1.30 4.09
N ILE A 228 -3.22 -1.76 3.32
CA ILE A 228 -1.81 -1.70 3.70
C ILE A 228 -1.15 -0.65 2.81
N GLU A 229 -0.70 0.44 3.41
CA GLU A 229 -0.05 1.52 2.70
C GLU A 229 1.39 1.15 2.27
N PRO A 230 1.91 1.74 1.17
CA PRO A 230 3.30 1.58 0.76
C PRO A 230 4.26 2.02 1.86
N VAL A 231 5.28 1.20 2.14
CA VAL A 231 6.35 1.56 3.11
C VAL A 231 7.61 2.10 2.41
N ALA A 232 7.65 2.06 1.08
CA ALA A 232 8.75 2.60 0.28
C ALA A 232 8.27 3.07 -1.11
N PRO A 233 8.98 4.02 -1.74
CA PRO A 233 8.70 4.45 -3.11
C PRO A 233 8.65 3.26 -4.09
N GLY A 234 7.66 3.27 -4.97
CA GLY A 234 7.47 2.23 -5.98
C GLY A 234 6.67 1.00 -5.51
N GLN A 235 6.35 0.89 -4.22
CA GLN A 235 5.37 -0.08 -3.73
C GLN A 235 3.94 0.41 -3.94
N ARG A 236 3.00 -0.52 -4.14
CA ARG A 236 1.57 -0.21 -4.25
C ARG A 236 0.88 -0.37 -2.91
N THR A 237 -0.17 0.41 -2.70
CA THR A 237 -1.17 0.14 -1.68
C THR A 237 -1.75 -1.25 -1.93
N LYS A 238 -1.92 -2.02 -0.86
CA LYS A 238 -2.48 -3.38 -0.95
C LYS A 238 -3.84 -3.44 -0.26
N LEU A 239 -4.73 -4.24 -0.83
CA LEU A 239 -5.97 -4.65 -0.20
C LEU A 239 -5.78 -6.07 0.33
N LYS A 240 -5.91 -6.25 1.64
CA LYS A 240 -5.95 -7.58 2.26
C LYS A 240 -7.37 -7.87 2.73
N VAL A 241 -7.96 -8.95 2.26
CA VAL A 241 -9.24 -9.48 2.78
C VAL A 241 -8.94 -10.62 3.75
N LEU A 242 -9.67 -10.69 4.86
CA LEU A 242 -9.43 -11.61 5.97
C LEU A 242 -10.71 -12.33 6.36
N GLY A 243 -10.56 -13.61 6.71
CA GLY A 243 -11.64 -14.53 7.00
C GLY A 243 -11.47 -15.82 6.21
N ASN A 244 -11.90 -16.94 6.79
CA ASN A 244 -11.86 -18.23 6.10
C ASN A 244 -12.72 -18.17 4.83
N GLY A 245 -12.09 -18.32 3.67
CA GLY A 245 -12.74 -18.18 2.37
C GLY A 245 -12.94 -16.75 1.90
N ALA A 246 -12.28 -15.74 2.49
CA ALA A 246 -12.29 -14.37 1.98
C ALA A 246 -11.46 -14.26 0.69
N PHE A 247 -12.03 -13.72 -0.38
CA PHE A 247 -11.36 -13.45 -1.65
C PHE A 247 -12.05 -12.30 -2.40
N MET A 248 -11.47 -11.85 -3.51
CA MET A 248 -12.12 -11.02 -4.51
C MET A 248 -11.79 -11.58 -5.90
N GLY A 249 -12.79 -11.71 -6.77
CA GLY A 249 -12.62 -12.28 -8.11
C GLY A 249 -12.72 -13.80 -8.09
N LEU A 250 -11.59 -14.51 -8.11
CA LEU A 250 -11.57 -15.98 -8.14
C LEU A 250 -11.06 -16.57 -6.82
N CYS A 251 -11.88 -17.39 -6.16
CA CYS A 251 -11.57 -17.95 -4.85
C CYS A 251 -10.41 -18.96 -4.82
N LYS A 252 -10.08 -19.58 -5.95
CA LYS A 252 -8.91 -20.47 -6.09
C LYS A 252 -7.57 -19.74 -6.01
N VAL A 253 -7.57 -18.43 -6.29
CA VAL A 253 -6.34 -17.66 -6.46
C VAL A 253 -5.91 -17.08 -5.13
N ILE A 254 -4.79 -17.55 -4.61
CA ILE A 254 -4.23 -17.12 -3.32
C ILE A 254 -2.81 -16.62 -3.52
N ASN A 255 -2.26 -15.95 -2.49
CA ASN A 255 -0.88 -15.47 -2.58
C ASN A 255 0.10 -16.64 -2.71
N GLY A 256 0.79 -16.71 -3.86
CA GLY A 256 1.82 -17.72 -4.13
C GLY A 256 1.32 -19.09 -4.60
N SER A 257 0.01 -19.31 -4.77
CA SER A 257 -0.53 -20.56 -5.34
C SER A 257 -1.92 -20.38 -5.96
N GLU A 258 -2.32 -21.32 -6.82
CA GLU A 258 -3.73 -21.66 -7.02
C GLU A 258 -4.08 -22.90 -6.21
N VAL A 259 -5.25 -22.93 -5.58
CA VAL A 259 -5.75 -24.05 -4.77
C VAL A 259 -7.11 -24.53 -5.25
N PRO A 260 -7.19 -25.21 -6.42
CA PRO A 260 -8.43 -25.81 -6.89
C PRO A 260 -8.94 -26.82 -5.86
N GLY A 261 -10.17 -26.65 -5.37
CA GLY A 261 -10.82 -27.54 -4.39
C GLY A 261 -10.40 -27.34 -2.93
N GLY A 262 -9.46 -26.44 -2.66
CA GLY A 262 -9.17 -25.94 -1.30
C GLY A 262 -7.90 -26.49 -0.64
N PRO A 263 -7.74 -26.25 0.68
CA PRO A 263 -8.69 -25.57 1.56
C PRO A 263 -8.80 -24.05 1.30
N PRO A 264 -9.92 -23.42 1.66
CA PRO A 264 -10.08 -21.97 1.63
C PRO A 264 -8.99 -21.25 2.43
N ALA A 265 -8.45 -20.17 1.87
CA ALA A 265 -7.47 -19.34 2.58
C ALA A 265 -8.13 -18.51 3.68
N SER A 266 -7.39 -18.24 4.76
CA SER A 266 -7.83 -17.35 5.85
C SER A 266 -7.62 -15.86 5.56
N SER A 267 -6.86 -15.54 4.52
CA SER A 267 -6.72 -14.19 3.99
C SER A 267 -6.12 -14.21 2.59
N VAL A 268 -6.44 -13.20 1.79
CA VAL A 268 -5.83 -12.97 0.47
C VAL A 268 -5.45 -11.50 0.34
N THR A 269 -4.27 -11.23 -0.21
CA THR A 269 -3.74 -9.87 -0.40
C THR A 269 -3.55 -9.55 -1.87
N TYR A 270 -4.04 -8.40 -2.29
CA TYR A 270 -3.98 -7.88 -3.65
C TYR A 270 -3.17 -6.58 -3.69
N ASP A 271 -2.44 -6.34 -4.77
CA ASP A 271 -2.01 -5.00 -5.12
C ASP A 271 -3.19 -4.23 -5.70
N ILE A 272 -3.47 -3.04 -5.17
CA ILE A 272 -4.41 -2.10 -5.81
C ILE A 272 -3.65 -1.45 -6.97
N ARG A 273 -3.97 -1.86 -8.20
CA ARG A 273 -3.35 -1.34 -9.43
C ARG A 273 -3.90 0.02 -9.76
N ASN A 274 -5.22 0.15 -9.63
CA ASN A 274 -5.94 1.37 -9.91
C ASN A 274 -7.25 1.40 -9.12
N ILE A 275 -7.65 2.57 -8.64
CA ILE A 275 -9.00 2.83 -8.15
C ILE A 275 -9.42 4.23 -8.60
N VAL A 276 -10.37 4.30 -9.51
CA VAL A 276 -10.73 5.54 -10.22
C VAL A 276 -12.22 5.72 -10.32
N GLN A 277 -12.67 6.98 -10.21
CA GLN A 277 -14.06 7.33 -10.47
C GLN A 277 -14.24 7.76 -11.93
N VAL A 278 -15.25 7.19 -12.58
CA VAL A 278 -15.65 7.51 -13.96
C VAL A 278 -17.17 7.70 -13.98
N GLY A 279 -17.61 8.96 -14.01
CA GLY A 279 -19.03 9.29 -13.84
C GLY A 279 -19.50 9.01 -12.42
N THR A 280 -20.59 8.26 -12.27
CA THR A 280 -21.14 7.83 -10.98
C THR A 280 -20.42 6.59 -10.42
N LYS A 281 -19.87 5.76 -11.29
CA LYS A 281 -19.20 4.51 -10.92
C LYS A 281 -17.73 4.70 -10.56
N ARG A 282 -17.22 3.82 -9.72
CA ARG A 282 -15.79 3.59 -9.51
C ARG A 282 -15.36 2.28 -10.15
N TYR A 283 -14.12 2.22 -10.60
CA TYR A 283 -13.48 1.02 -11.12
C TYR A 283 -12.26 0.70 -10.27
N LEU A 284 -12.14 -0.57 -9.88
CA LEU A 284 -11.05 -1.09 -9.06
C LEU A 284 -10.36 -2.20 -9.85
N GLU A 285 -9.05 -2.08 -10.03
CA GLU A 285 -8.21 -3.13 -10.59
C GLU A 285 -7.32 -3.72 -9.48
N LEU A 286 -7.47 -5.02 -9.25
CA LEU A 286 -6.67 -5.79 -8.30
C LEU A 286 -5.72 -6.72 -9.05
N GLU A 287 -4.49 -6.85 -8.54
CA GLU A 287 -3.49 -7.80 -9.05
C GLU A 287 -3.03 -8.72 -7.92
N ILE A 288 -2.92 -10.02 -8.21
CA ILE A 288 -2.41 -11.02 -7.27
C ILE A 288 -1.40 -11.92 -7.97
N ASN A 289 -0.23 -12.07 -7.35
CA ASN A 289 0.77 -13.04 -7.76
C ASN A 289 0.50 -14.39 -7.08
N TYR A 290 0.24 -15.41 -7.89
CA TYR A 290 -0.07 -16.76 -7.44
C TYR A 290 1.11 -17.73 -7.61
N GLY A 291 2.33 -17.20 -7.70
CA GLY A 291 3.59 -17.95 -7.77
C GLY A 291 4.16 -18.00 -9.19
N VAL A 292 3.46 -18.64 -10.11
CA VAL A 292 3.93 -18.82 -11.50
C VAL A 292 3.47 -17.73 -12.47
N GLY A 293 2.50 -16.91 -12.05
CA GLY A 293 1.93 -15.83 -12.85
C GLY A 293 1.22 -14.81 -11.98
N ILE A 294 0.51 -13.90 -12.62
CA ILE A 294 -0.39 -12.94 -11.98
C ILE A 294 -1.79 -13.04 -12.55
N TRP A 295 -2.77 -12.93 -11.67
CA TRP A 295 -4.16 -12.64 -12.03
C TRP A 295 -4.44 -11.16 -11.84
N ARG A 296 -5.28 -10.61 -12.73
CA ARG A 296 -5.89 -9.29 -12.58
C ARG A 296 -7.40 -9.41 -12.62
N PHE A 297 -8.05 -8.62 -11.77
CA PHE A 297 -9.49 -8.55 -11.63
C PHE A 297 -9.94 -7.10 -11.69
N VAL A 298 -10.92 -6.82 -12.55
CA VAL A 298 -11.52 -5.48 -12.67
C VAL A 298 -12.93 -5.52 -12.10
N PHE A 299 -13.20 -4.61 -11.18
CA PHE A 299 -14.50 -4.43 -10.54
C PHE A 299 -15.07 -3.06 -10.89
N GLU A 300 -16.39 -2.97 -10.87
CA GLU A 300 -17.13 -1.72 -10.90
C GLU A 300 -17.99 -1.60 -9.63
N SER A 301 -18.15 -0.38 -9.12
CA SER A 301 -19.05 -0.13 -8.01
C SER A 301 -20.50 -0.10 -8.46
N GLU A 302 -21.41 -0.54 -7.60
CA GLU A 302 -22.82 -0.17 -7.71
C GLU A 302 -23.05 1.26 -7.15
N ASP A 303 -24.10 1.90 -7.67
CA ASP A 303 -24.55 3.24 -7.30
C ASP A 303 -25.47 3.20 -6.07
#